data_AF-A0A520GSV1-F1
#
_entry.id   AF-A0A520GSV1-F1
#
_cell.length_a   1.000
_cell.length_b   1.000
_cell.length_c   1.000
_cell.angle_alpha   90.00
_cell.angle_beta   90.00
_cell.angle_gamma   90.00
#
_symmetry.space_group_name_H-M   'P 1'
#
loop_
_entity.id
_entity.type
_entity.pdbx_description
1 polymer ?
#
loop_
_entity_poly.entity_id
_entity_poly.type
_entity_poly.pdbx_seq_one_letter_code
_entity_poly.pdbx_strand_id
1 'polypeptide(L)'
;FGWVVEIDPFDPDSTPVKRTALGRKRQESATCTLTRDGRVAVYMGDDTTFEYVYKFVSRDRVRPGQDAAARAANRDLLDHGTLHAARFDADGRGRWIELVHGRGGVDRASGFSDQADVLVHARLAGDAVGATKMDRPEWIAVHPRTGEVYVTLTGNAQRGAPGHPAPDAANPRTANLFGGILRWREDDGDAGSLGFAWDHFVQAGDPAVAEVSARYPRPDDDAFGNPDGLHFDSAGLLWIQTDMGGQAMGEGAAKALGNNQLLCAEPASGRIRRFMVGPSGCEVTGCVVTPDRRTLFVNIQHPGERRDDGTGTLNSAWPDGHLPASVRPRSATVAVRRRDGGIVGT
;
A
#
# COMPACT_ATOMS: atom_id res chain seq x y z
N PHE A 1 -5.01 13.31 14.91
CA PHE A 1 -5.18 12.62 13.61
C PHE A 1 -3.92 11.81 13.30
N GLY A 2 -3.93 11.01 12.22
CA GLY A 2 -2.83 10.10 11.86
C GLY A 2 -2.91 8.73 12.54
N TRP A 3 -4.11 8.22 12.81
CA TRP A 3 -4.33 6.93 13.48
C TRP A 3 -5.20 6.05 12.60
N VAL A 4 -5.01 4.74 12.68
CA VAL A 4 -6.01 3.78 12.19
C VAL A 4 -7.28 3.94 13.03
N VAL A 5 -8.42 4.01 12.35
CA VAL A 5 -9.74 4.11 12.98
C VAL A 5 -10.53 2.86 12.64
N GLU A 6 -10.96 2.14 13.67
CA GLU A 6 -11.85 0.99 13.51
C GLU A 6 -13.31 1.47 13.56
N ILE A 7 -14.13 0.98 12.63
CA ILE A 7 -15.53 1.31 12.44
C ILE A 7 -16.29 -0.01 12.34
N ASP A 8 -17.42 -0.14 13.05
CA ASP A 8 -18.34 -1.27 12.85
C ASP A 8 -19.38 -0.88 11.78
N PRO A 9 -19.30 -1.42 10.56
CA PRO A 9 -20.27 -1.10 9.51
C PRO A 9 -21.65 -1.74 9.75
N PHE A 10 -21.81 -2.63 10.73
CA PHE A 10 -23.08 -3.28 11.06
C PHE A 10 -23.84 -2.61 12.20
N ASP A 11 -23.20 -1.68 12.93
CA ASP A 11 -23.81 -0.92 14.00
C ASP A 11 -23.69 0.59 13.70
N PRO A 12 -24.74 1.21 13.14
CA PRO A 12 -24.71 2.63 12.75
C PRO A 12 -24.62 3.59 13.95
N ASP A 13 -24.91 3.12 15.17
CA ASP A 13 -24.81 3.92 16.40
C ASP A 13 -23.44 3.75 17.08
N SER A 14 -22.60 2.84 16.58
CA SER A 14 -21.26 2.62 17.12
C SER A 14 -20.37 3.85 16.95
N THR A 15 -19.55 4.13 17.97
CA THR A 15 -18.55 5.20 17.90
C THR A 15 -17.24 4.66 17.35
N PRO A 16 -16.71 5.19 16.23
CA PRO A 16 -15.41 4.80 15.71
C PRO A 16 -14.28 4.99 16.71
N VAL A 17 -13.31 4.06 16.74
CA VAL A 17 -12.23 4.03 17.73
C VAL A 17 -10.87 4.22 17.05
N LYS A 18 -10.09 5.20 17.52
CA LYS A 18 -8.69 5.38 17.10
C LYS A 18 -7.82 4.34 17.82
N ARG A 19 -7.22 3.41 17.08
CA ARG A 19 -6.38 2.33 17.62
C ARG A 19 -4.94 2.79 17.77
N THR A 20 -4.59 3.31 18.94
CA THR A 20 -3.30 3.97 19.18
C THR A 20 -2.12 3.00 19.21
N ALA A 21 -2.33 1.73 19.55
CA ALA A 21 -1.27 0.72 19.56
C ALA A 21 -0.66 0.46 18.17
N LEU A 22 -1.36 0.86 17.10
CA LEU A 22 -0.87 0.76 15.71
C LEU A 22 0.06 1.93 15.33
N GLY A 23 0.26 2.90 16.23
CA GLY A 23 1.18 4.03 16.07
C GLY A 23 0.66 5.13 15.15
N ARG A 24 1.07 6.37 15.43
CA ARG A 24 0.68 7.57 14.70
C ARG A 24 1.62 7.83 13.53
N LYS A 25 1.05 7.93 12.32
CA LYS A 25 1.76 8.18 11.05
C LYS A 25 0.79 8.59 9.93
N ARG A 26 1.28 8.82 8.71
CA ARG A 26 0.42 9.00 7.53
C ARG A 26 0.05 7.63 6.99
N GLN A 27 -0.93 7.04 7.66
CA GLN A 27 -1.42 5.69 7.38
C GLN A 27 -2.08 5.67 6.00
N GLU A 28 -1.55 4.82 5.11
CA GLU A 28 -2.16 4.59 3.81
C GLU A 28 -3.21 3.47 3.89
N SER A 29 -2.76 2.27 4.29
CA SER A 29 -3.61 1.09 4.46
C SER A 29 -3.27 0.34 5.75
N ALA A 30 -4.22 -0.48 6.23
CA ALA A 30 -4.05 -1.35 7.39
C ALA A 30 -4.44 -2.78 7.02
N THR A 31 -3.46 -3.56 6.55
CA THR A 31 -3.71 -4.89 5.97
C THR A 31 -3.60 -5.96 7.04
N CYS A 32 -4.74 -6.56 7.37
CA CYS A 32 -4.85 -7.59 8.39
C CYS A 32 -4.58 -9.00 7.82
N THR A 33 -3.85 -9.80 8.58
CA THR A 33 -3.73 -11.26 8.40
C THR A 33 -3.63 -11.94 9.76
N LEU A 34 -3.63 -13.27 9.80
CA LEU A 34 -3.44 -14.04 11.03
C LEU A 34 -2.03 -14.59 11.11
N THR A 35 -1.46 -14.56 12.31
CA THR A 35 -0.29 -15.38 12.66
C THR A 35 -0.69 -16.85 12.75
N ARG A 36 0.27 -17.78 12.69
CA ARG A 36 -0.01 -19.22 12.82
C ARG A 36 -0.72 -19.58 14.12
N ASP A 37 -0.40 -18.87 15.20
CA ASP A 37 -1.01 -19.08 16.51
C ASP A 37 -2.34 -18.32 16.73
N GLY A 38 -2.85 -17.64 15.69
CA GLY A 38 -4.19 -17.05 15.68
C GLY A 38 -4.28 -15.63 16.23
N ARG A 39 -3.17 -14.91 16.38
CA ARG A 39 -3.14 -13.47 16.68
C ARG A 39 -3.36 -12.69 15.37
N VAL A 40 -3.80 -11.44 15.47
CA VAL A 40 -3.90 -10.58 14.29
C VAL A 40 -2.57 -9.87 14.06
N ALA A 41 -2.07 -9.92 12.83
CA ALA A 41 -0.99 -9.09 12.34
C ALA A 41 -1.56 -8.02 11.41
N VAL A 42 -1.12 -6.77 11.57
CA VAL A 42 -1.53 -5.63 10.74
C VAL A 42 -0.28 -5.00 10.12
N TYR A 43 -0.15 -5.11 8.80
CA TYR A 43 0.89 -4.42 8.04
C TYR A 43 0.42 -3.03 7.61
N MET A 44 1.30 -2.03 7.71
CA MET A 44 0.98 -0.63 7.42
C MET A 44 2.14 0.08 6.72
N GLY A 45 1.84 0.85 5.68
CA GLY A 45 2.76 1.82 5.08
C GLY A 45 2.61 3.21 5.71
N ASP A 46 3.68 3.99 5.68
CA ASP A 46 3.67 5.42 5.99
C ASP A 46 3.95 6.22 4.71
N ASP A 47 2.91 6.76 4.08
CA ASP A 47 3.07 7.45 2.79
C ASP A 47 3.69 8.84 2.98
N THR A 48 5.01 8.85 3.05
CA THR A 48 5.87 10.03 3.00
C THR A 48 7.25 9.57 2.56
N THR A 49 7.97 10.43 1.84
CA THR A 49 9.35 10.13 1.45
C THR A 49 10.21 9.85 2.67
N PHE A 50 10.97 8.75 2.61
CA PHE A 50 11.91 8.33 3.66
C PHE A 50 11.29 7.86 4.98
N GLU A 51 9.98 7.64 5.05
CA GLU A 51 9.34 6.97 6.19
C GLU A 51 9.28 5.44 5.96
N TYR A 52 8.55 4.71 6.80
CA TYR A 52 8.79 3.29 7.03
C TYR A 52 7.58 2.39 6.75
N VAL A 53 7.87 1.09 6.64
CA VAL A 53 6.86 0.02 6.71
C VAL A 53 6.79 -0.49 8.14
N TYR A 54 5.57 -0.75 8.63
CA TYR A 54 5.29 -1.16 10.00
C TYR A 54 4.50 -2.46 10.06
N LYS A 55 4.67 -3.20 11.17
CA LYS A 55 3.86 -4.36 11.53
C LYS A 55 3.41 -4.29 12.98
N PHE A 56 2.10 -4.37 13.21
CA PHE A 56 1.54 -4.61 14.53
C PHE A 56 1.18 -6.09 14.68
N VAL A 57 1.45 -6.70 15.84
CA VAL A 57 0.96 -8.04 16.17
C VAL A 57 0.23 -7.96 17.51
N SER A 58 -1.02 -8.42 17.56
CA SER A 58 -1.81 -8.40 18.80
C SER A 58 -1.19 -9.29 19.87
N ARG A 59 -1.48 -8.99 21.15
CA ARG A 59 -1.17 -9.85 22.29
C ARG A 59 -2.06 -11.08 22.28
N ASP A 60 -3.36 -10.84 22.11
CA ASP A 60 -4.40 -11.87 22.24
C ASP A 60 -4.78 -12.46 20.88
N ARG A 61 -5.33 -13.67 20.92
CA ARG A 61 -5.79 -14.40 19.74
C ARG A 61 -7.18 -13.94 19.33
N VAL A 62 -7.43 -13.95 18.02
CA VAL A 62 -8.76 -13.74 17.46
C VAL A 62 -9.68 -14.87 17.93
N ARG A 63 -10.83 -14.51 18.51
CA ARG A 63 -11.95 -15.44 18.69
C ARG A 63 -12.61 -15.66 17.33
N PRO A 64 -12.58 -16.88 16.77
CA PRO A 64 -13.18 -17.14 15.46
C PRO A 64 -14.70 -17.00 15.53
N GLY A 65 -15.29 -16.67 14.38
CA GLY A 65 -16.74 -16.50 14.22
C GLY A 65 -17.13 -15.08 13.82
N GLN A 66 -18.38 -14.94 13.39
CA GLN A 66 -18.99 -13.68 12.95
C GLN A 66 -20.26 -13.37 13.74
N ASP A 67 -20.46 -14.00 14.91
CA ASP A 67 -21.58 -13.68 15.79
C ASP A 67 -21.25 -12.49 16.72
N ALA A 68 -22.26 -11.99 17.43
CA ALA A 68 -22.08 -10.85 18.33
C ALA A 68 -21.09 -11.15 19.46
N ALA A 69 -21.00 -12.40 19.92
CA ALA A 69 -20.10 -12.79 21.00
C ALA A 69 -18.63 -12.81 20.54
N ALA A 70 -18.36 -13.27 19.30
CA ALA A 70 -17.06 -13.21 18.66
C ALA A 70 -16.63 -11.76 18.44
N ARG A 71 -17.51 -10.92 17.89
CA ARG A 71 -17.24 -9.47 17.73
C ARG A 71 -16.91 -8.81 19.07
N ALA A 72 -17.73 -9.03 20.10
CA ALA A 72 -17.50 -8.47 21.43
C ALA A 72 -16.17 -8.92 22.04
N ALA A 73 -15.81 -10.21 21.89
CA ALA A 73 -14.54 -10.73 22.41
C ALA A 73 -13.31 -10.17 21.67
N ASN A 74 -13.48 -9.75 20.42
CA ASN A 74 -12.40 -9.22 19.58
C ASN A 74 -12.27 -7.69 19.64
N ARG A 75 -13.18 -7.02 20.36
CA ARG A 75 -13.35 -5.56 20.34
C ARG A 75 -12.07 -4.77 20.64
N ASP A 76 -11.22 -5.27 21.54
CA ASP A 76 -10.03 -4.55 22.01
C ASP A 76 -8.71 -5.19 21.55
N LEU A 77 -8.76 -6.10 20.56
CA LEU A 77 -7.56 -6.79 20.05
C LEU A 77 -6.48 -5.83 19.54
N LEU A 78 -6.91 -4.72 18.94
CA LEU A 78 -6.02 -3.70 18.37
C LEU A 78 -5.50 -2.69 19.41
N ASP A 79 -5.87 -2.84 20.68
CA ASP A 79 -5.36 -1.99 21.78
C ASP A 79 -4.18 -2.64 22.52
N HIS A 80 -3.94 -3.94 22.27
CA HIS A 80 -2.92 -4.71 22.97
C HIS A 80 -2.06 -5.50 21.99
N GLY A 81 -0.77 -5.18 21.94
CA GLY A 81 0.18 -5.87 21.07
C GLY A 81 1.50 -5.12 20.97
N THR A 82 2.30 -5.49 19.98
CA THR A 82 3.61 -4.90 19.72
C THR A 82 3.65 -4.31 18.32
N LEU A 83 4.03 -3.04 18.22
CA LEU A 83 4.32 -2.36 16.96
C LEU A 83 5.80 -2.56 16.61
N HIS A 84 6.08 -2.80 15.33
CA HIS A 84 7.42 -2.97 14.78
C HIS A 84 7.61 -2.07 13.56
N ALA A 85 8.86 -1.68 13.30
CA ALA A 85 9.29 -1.06 12.05
C ALA A 85 10.19 -2.03 11.25
N ALA A 86 10.11 -1.98 9.93
CA ALA A 86 10.89 -2.83 9.05
C ALA A 86 12.32 -2.29 8.83
N ARG A 87 13.29 -3.20 8.81
CA ARG A 87 14.59 -2.98 8.19
C ARG A 87 14.79 -4.00 7.07
N PHE A 88 15.19 -3.50 5.90
CA PHE A 88 15.54 -4.28 4.71
C PHE A 88 17.07 -4.26 4.54
N ASP A 89 17.70 -5.43 4.68
CA ASP A 89 19.14 -5.65 4.55
C ASP A 89 19.52 -6.01 3.10
N ALA A 90 20.73 -5.65 2.66
CA ALA A 90 21.15 -5.72 1.27
C ALA A 90 21.30 -7.13 0.68
N ASP A 91 21.26 -8.16 1.52
CA ASP A 91 21.33 -9.58 1.15
C ASP A 91 19.95 -10.18 0.82
N GLY A 92 18.91 -9.35 0.73
CA GLY A 92 17.52 -9.80 0.50
C GLY A 92 16.86 -10.36 1.76
N ARG A 93 17.45 -10.13 2.94
CA ARG A 93 16.82 -10.41 4.24
C ARG A 93 16.30 -9.12 4.87
N GLY A 94 15.34 -9.26 5.74
CA GLY A 94 14.87 -8.14 6.55
C GLY A 94 14.37 -8.62 7.90
N ARG A 95 14.08 -7.64 8.76
CA ARG A 95 13.65 -7.88 10.12
C ARG A 95 12.65 -6.83 10.61
N TRP A 96 11.79 -7.28 11.50
CA TRP A 96 10.87 -6.45 12.26
C TRP A 96 11.53 -6.05 13.58
N ILE A 97 11.68 -4.74 13.82
CA ILE A 97 12.32 -4.20 15.02
C ILE A 97 11.23 -3.61 15.92
N GLU A 98 11.13 -4.11 17.15
CA GLU A 98 10.12 -3.68 18.13
C GLU A 98 10.23 -2.19 18.48
N LEU A 99 9.11 -1.48 18.54
CA LEU A 99 8.99 -0.10 19.01
C LEU A 99 8.42 -0.09 20.43
N VAL A 100 9.25 -0.52 21.39
CA VAL A 100 8.88 -0.67 22.80
C VAL A 100 9.76 0.20 23.68
N HIS A 101 9.15 1.04 24.51
CA HIS A 101 9.86 1.89 25.45
C HIS A 101 10.74 1.06 26.41
N GLY A 102 12.00 1.47 26.57
CA GLY A 102 13.04 0.77 27.33
C GLY A 102 13.76 -0.34 26.55
N ARG A 103 13.53 -0.47 25.23
CA ARG A 103 14.16 -1.49 24.38
C ARG A 103 14.74 -0.86 23.11
N GLY A 104 15.80 -1.46 22.57
CA GLY A 104 16.32 -1.11 21.24
C GLY A 104 16.75 0.36 21.08
N GLY A 105 17.10 1.05 22.17
CA GLY A 105 17.43 2.48 22.15
C GLY A 105 16.22 3.43 22.10
N VAL A 106 15.00 2.91 22.29
CA VAL A 106 13.76 3.70 22.43
C VAL A 106 13.50 3.90 23.92
N ASP A 107 14.02 4.98 24.50
CA ASP A 107 13.92 5.27 25.92
C ASP A 107 14.01 6.78 26.20
N ARG A 108 14.13 7.16 27.48
CA ARG A 108 14.23 8.57 27.87
C ARG A 108 15.46 9.27 27.32
N ALA A 109 16.57 8.56 27.11
CA ALA A 109 17.78 9.16 26.56
C ALA A 109 17.62 9.52 25.08
N SER A 110 16.77 8.79 24.35
CA SER A 110 16.38 9.12 22.97
C SER A 110 15.09 9.94 22.85
N GLY A 111 14.56 10.45 23.97
CA GLY A 111 13.46 11.42 23.99
C GLY A 111 12.06 10.81 24.18
N PHE A 112 11.95 9.53 24.54
CA PHE A 112 10.66 8.88 24.80
C PHE A 112 10.42 8.72 26.30
N SER A 113 9.35 9.32 26.82
CA SER A 113 9.04 9.31 28.26
C SER A 113 8.36 8.02 28.76
N ASP A 114 7.58 7.39 27.88
CA ASP A 114 6.85 6.13 28.07
C ASP A 114 6.41 5.53 26.72
N GLN A 115 5.61 4.45 26.73
CA GLN A 115 5.12 3.80 25.52
C GLN A 115 4.11 4.64 24.72
N ALA A 116 3.33 5.50 25.37
CA ALA A 116 2.38 6.36 24.66
C ALA A 116 3.14 7.37 23.79
N ASP A 117 4.24 7.91 24.32
CA ASP A 117 5.16 8.79 23.59
C ASP A 117 5.74 8.11 22.35
N VAL A 118 6.19 6.85 22.48
CA VAL A 118 6.66 6.02 21.36
C VAL A 118 5.60 5.88 20.28
N LEU A 119 4.34 5.61 20.65
CA LEU A 119 3.26 5.42 19.68
C LEU A 119 2.83 6.72 19.00
N VAL A 120 2.84 7.85 19.72
CA VAL A 120 2.55 9.19 19.17
C VAL A 120 3.66 9.65 18.22
N HIS A 121 4.91 9.27 18.52
CA HIS A 121 6.11 9.62 17.78
C HIS A 121 6.74 8.40 17.07
N ALA A 122 5.90 7.52 16.51
CA ALA A 122 6.33 6.25 15.91
C ALA A 122 7.38 6.41 14.80
N ARG A 123 7.40 7.55 14.10
CA ARG A 123 8.44 7.90 13.11
C ARG A 123 9.81 8.10 13.76
N LEU A 124 9.87 8.91 14.83
CA LEU A 124 11.10 9.13 15.59
C LEU A 124 11.60 7.83 16.24
N ALA A 125 10.69 6.97 16.70
CA ALA A 125 11.05 5.65 17.20
C ALA A 125 11.63 4.76 16.09
N GLY A 126 11.07 4.84 14.87
CA GLY A 126 11.61 4.20 13.66
C GLY A 126 13.04 4.65 13.32
N ASP A 127 13.31 5.95 13.38
CA ASP A 127 14.66 6.51 13.25
C ASP A 127 15.59 5.95 14.35
N ALA A 128 15.15 5.95 15.61
CA ALA A 128 15.96 5.51 16.75
C ALA A 128 16.38 4.03 16.64
N VAL A 129 15.51 3.18 16.09
CA VAL A 129 15.82 1.75 15.89
C VAL A 129 16.50 1.44 14.54
N GLY A 130 16.72 2.45 13.70
CA GLY A 130 17.36 2.29 12.40
C GLY A 130 16.53 1.52 11.38
N ALA A 131 15.22 1.79 11.33
CA ALA A 131 14.34 1.31 10.27
C ALA A 131 14.76 1.85 8.89
N THR A 132 14.48 1.10 7.82
CA THR A 132 14.90 1.50 6.47
C THR A 132 13.99 2.60 5.93
N LYS A 133 14.59 3.71 5.49
CA LYS A 133 13.89 4.85 4.89
C LYS A 133 13.42 4.52 3.48
N MET A 134 12.12 4.43 3.26
CA MET A 134 11.51 3.89 2.04
C MET A 134 11.05 4.96 1.05
N ASP A 135 10.86 4.57 -0.21
CA ASP A 135 10.29 5.40 -1.27
C ASP A 135 8.76 5.39 -1.24
N ARG A 136 8.16 6.09 -0.26
CA ARG A 136 6.71 6.26 -0.08
C ARG A 136 5.92 4.93 -0.08
N PRO A 137 5.96 4.17 1.03
CA PRO A 137 5.14 2.99 1.19
C PRO A 137 3.64 3.33 1.19
N GLU A 138 2.91 2.79 0.22
CA GLU A 138 1.47 2.99 0.10
C GLU A 138 0.68 1.74 0.54
N TRP A 139 -0.02 1.08 -0.38
CA TRP A 139 -0.85 -0.08 -0.04
C TRP A 139 -0.03 -1.34 0.15
N ILE A 140 -0.54 -2.18 1.06
CA ILE A 140 -0.02 -3.51 1.32
C ILE A 140 -1.09 -4.54 0.97
N ALA A 141 -0.70 -5.68 0.41
CA ALA A 141 -1.61 -6.79 0.16
C ALA A 141 -0.94 -8.13 0.50
N VAL A 142 -1.70 -9.04 1.10
CA VAL A 142 -1.24 -10.38 1.49
C VAL A 142 -1.88 -11.42 0.58
N HIS A 143 -1.06 -12.24 -0.09
CA HIS A 143 -1.56 -13.30 -0.96
C HIS A 143 -2.31 -14.36 -0.12
N PRO A 144 -3.58 -14.66 -0.44
CA PRO A 144 -4.50 -15.35 0.48
C PRO A 144 -4.15 -16.82 0.74
N ARG A 145 -3.25 -17.42 -0.04
CA ARG A 145 -2.84 -18.83 0.12
C ARG A 145 -1.40 -19.01 0.56
N THR A 146 -0.51 -18.12 0.14
CA THR A 146 0.95 -18.27 0.38
C THR A 146 1.43 -17.42 1.53
N GLY A 147 0.66 -16.39 1.92
CA GLY A 147 1.08 -15.42 2.94
C GLY A 147 2.16 -14.45 2.47
N GLU A 148 2.58 -14.52 1.20
CA GLU A 148 3.49 -13.51 0.62
C GLU A 148 2.85 -12.13 0.69
N VAL A 149 3.63 -11.14 1.09
CA VAL A 149 3.16 -9.78 1.27
C VAL A 149 3.80 -8.87 0.24
N TYR A 150 3.02 -7.93 -0.29
CA TYR A 150 3.42 -7.01 -1.34
C TYR A 150 3.15 -5.59 -0.84
N VAL A 151 4.08 -4.68 -1.07
CA VAL A 151 3.94 -3.24 -0.76
C VAL A 151 4.30 -2.42 -1.97
N THR A 152 3.49 -1.41 -2.27
CA THR A 152 3.83 -0.39 -3.24
C THR A 152 4.77 0.65 -2.65
N LEU A 153 5.79 1.00 -3.41
CA LEU A 153 6.67 2.12 -3.17
C LEU A 153 6.44 3.10 -4.31
N THR A 154 5.55 4.07 -4.14
CA THR A 154 4.99 4.83 -5.27
C THR A 154 6.01 5.75 -5.93
N GLY A 155 7.09 6.11 -5.23
CA GLY A 155 8.19 6.88 -5.78
C GLY A 155 8.82 7.84 -4.77
N ASN A 156 9.96 8.41 -5.14
CA ASN A 156 10.69 9.38 -4.36
C ASN A 156 11.70 10.16 -5.22
N ALA A 157 11.27 11.33 -5.72
CA ALA A 157 12.14 12.22 -6.49
C ALA A 157 13.32 12.79 -5.68
N GLN A 158 13.28 12.73 -4.34
CA GLN A 158 14.32 13.25 -3.46
C GLN A 158 15.43 12.22 -3.18
N ARG A 159 15.25 10.95 -3.54
CA ARG A 159 16.25 9.89 -3.32
C ARG A 159 17.58 10.25 -3.98
N GLY A 160 18.65 10.29 -3.21
CA GLY A 160 20.00 10.66 -3.67
C GLY A 160 20.23 12.16 -3.90
N ALA A 161 19.25 13.03 -3.63
CA ALA A 161 19.47 14.48 -3.65
C ALA A 161 20.34 14.93 -2.44
N PRO A 162 21.00 16.10 -2.50
CA PRO A 162 21.81 16.60 -1.39
C PRO A 162 21.03 16.65 -0.07
N GLY A 163 21.59 16.08 0.99
CA GLY A 163 20.95 15.99 2.31
C GLY A 163 19.92 14.88 2.47
N HIS A 164 19.66 14.09 1.42
CA HIS A 164 18.75 12.95 1.45
C HIS A 164 19.52 11.61 1.35
N PRO A 165 18.95 10.52 1.87
CA PRO A 165 19.54 9.19 1.74
C PRO A 165 19.88 8.85 0.28
N ALA A 166 21.05 8.23 0.07
CA ALA A 166 21.44 7.65 -1.21
C ALA A 166 20.55 6.43 -1.56
N PRO A 167 20.59 5.95 -2.81
CA PRO A 167 20.00 4.66 -3.15
C PRO A 167 20.60 3.52 -2.33
N ASP A 168 19.75 2.56 -1.97
CA ASP A 168 20.11 1.33 -1.26
C ASP A 168 19.46 0.12 -1.94
N ALA A 169 19.64 -1.09 -1.40
CA ALA A 169 19.11 -2.29 -2.04
C ALA A 169 17.57 -2.28 -2.16
N ALA A 170 16.86 -1.76 -1.15
CA ALA A 170 15.40 -1.69 -1.13
C ALA A 170 14.87 -0.52 -1.97
N ASN A 171 15.65 0.55 -2.12
CA ASN A 171 15.32 1.78 -2.85
C ASN A 171 16.45 2.14 -3.84
N PRO A 172 16.63 1.39 -4.94
CA PRO A 172 17.88 1.39 -5.70
C PRO A 172 18.00 2.48 -6.77
N ARG A 173 17.00 3.36 -6.94
CA ARG A 173 17.01 4.39 -7.98
C ARG A 173 17.14 5.79 -7.38
N THR A 174 18.13 6.55 -7.84
CA THR A 174 18.19 8.01 -7.61
C THR A 174 17.01 8.67 -8.32
N ALA A 175 16.40 9.68 -7.69
CA ALA A 175 15.24 10.40 -8.22
C ALA A 175 14.17 9.43 -8.78
N ASN A 176 13.73 8.50 -7.95
CA ASN A 176 12.80 7.45 -8.33
C ASN A 176 11.42 8.04 -8.69
N LEU A 177 11.16 8.31 -9.96
CA LEU A 177 9.89 8.93 -10.40
C LEU A 177 8.73 7.94 -10.50
N PHE A 178 9.00 6.66 -10.72
CA PHE A 178 7.98 5.69 -11.15
C PHE A 178 7.63 4.63 -10.12
N GLY A 179 8.39 4.52 -9.02
CA GLY A 179 8.08 3.57 -7.96
C GLY A 179 8.22 2.10 -8.34
N GLY A 180 7.64 1.21 -7.53
CA GLY A 180 7.73 -0.23 -7.72
C GLY A 180 6.94 -1.01 -6.68
N ILE A 181 7.09 -2.32 -6.70
CA ILE A 181 6.44 -3.23 -5.76
C ILE A 181 7.52 -4.10 -5.13
N LEU A 182 7.70 -3.94 -3.82
CA LEU A 182 8.49 -4.88 -3.01
C LEU A 182 7.60 -6.03 -2.55
N ARG A 183 8.19 -7.21 -2.46
CA ARG A 183 7.56 -8.41 -1.93
C ARG A 183 8.39 -8.98 -0.81
N TRP A 184 7.75 -9.50 0.24
CA TRP A 184 8.42 -10.31 1.25
C TRP A 184 7.66 -11.58 1.62
N ARG A 185 8.43 -12.53 2.15
CA ARG A 185 8.03 -13.81 2.70
C ARG A 185 8.50 -13.85 4.15
N GLU A 186 7.56 -13.79 5.08
CA GLU A 186 7.87 -13.98 6.50
C GLU A 186 8.53 -15.34 6.72
N ASP A 187 9.50 -15.39 7.65
CA ASP A 187 10.14 -16.65 8.02
C ASP A 187 9.09 -17.65 8.51
N ASP A 188 9.29 -18.92 8.14
CA ASP A 188 8.34 -20.01 8.34
C ASP A 188 6.96 -19.81 7.69
N GLY A 189 6.74 -18.75 6.91
CA GLY A 189 5.42 -18.40 6.39
C GLY A 189 4.44 -17.96 7.49
N ASP A 190 4.95 -17.35 8.57
CA ASP A 190 4.15 -16.91 9.72
C ASP A 190 4.24 -15.40 9.91
N ALA A 191 3.10 -14.70 9.87
CA ALA A 191 3.05 -13.26 10.11
C ALA A 191 3.53 -12.84 11.51
N GLY A 192 3.65 -13.79 12.45
CA GLY A 192 4.23 -13.58 13.78
C GLY A 192 5.77 -13.56 13.82
N SER A 193 6.44 -13.95 12.74
CA SER A 193 7.91 -14.02 12.67
C SER A 193 8.56 -12.65 12.73
N LEU A 194 9.83 -12.57 13.17
CA LEU A 194 10.56 -11.30 13.22
C LEU A 194 11.55 -11.12 12.07
N GLY A 195 11.71 -12.13 11.21
CA GLY A 195 12.54 -12.08 10.01
C GLY A 195 11.74 -12.40 8.76
N PHE A 196 12.24 -11.93 7.62
CA PHE A 196 11.65 -12.21 6.32
C PHE A 196 12.71 -12.19 5.21
N ALA A 197 12.42 -12.85 4.09
CA ALA A 197 13.14 -12.69 2.83
C ALA A 197 12.36 -11.74 1.91
N TRP A 198 13.04 -10.87 1.18
CA TRP A 198 12.40 -9.89 0.30
C TRP A 198 13.07 -9.80 -1.08
N ASP A 199 12.29 -9.37 -2.07
CA ASP A 199 12.75 -9.08 -3.43
C ASP A 199 11.89 -7.97 -4.07
N HIS A 200 12.38 -7.39 -5.17
CA HIS A 200 11.58 -6.49 -6.01
C HIS A 200 10.71 -7.33 -6.94
N PHE A 201 9.39 -7.31 -6.74
CA PHE A 201 8.45 -7.90 -7.67
C PHE A 201 8.37 -7.08 -8.97
N VAL A 202 8.36 -5.74 -8.84
CA VAL A 202 8.38 -4.80 -9.97
C VAL A 202 9.24 -3.59 -9.64
N GLN A 203 10.01 -3.11 -10.61
CA GLN A 203 10.52 -1.74 -10.65
C GLN A 203 9.85 -1.04 -11.82
N ALA A 204 8.89 -0.17 -11.51
CA ALA A 204 7.93 0.34 -12.48
C ALA A 204 8.53 1.47 -13.35
N GLY A 205 7.83 1.79 -14.44
CA GLY A 205 8.18 2.80 -15.43
C GLY A 205 8.23 2.24 -16.85
N ASP A 206 8.50 3.11 -17.83
CA ASP A 206 8.60 2.72 -19.24
C ASP A 206 9.93 1.98 -19.52
N PRO A 207 9.91 0.69 -19.91
CA PRO A 207 11.13 -0.06 -20.22
C PRO A 207 11.85 0.43 -21.48
N ALA A 208 11.19 1.24 -22.33
CA ALA A 208 11.83 1.87 -23.49
C ALA A 208 12.71 3.08 -23.10
N VAL A 209 12.58 3.60 -21.87
CA VAL A 209 13.41 4.69 -21.34
C VAL A 209 14.50 4.11 -20.45
N ALA A 210 15.70 3.93 -21.01
CA ALA A 210 16.79 3.19 -20.35
C ALA A 210 17.15 3.75 -18.96
N GLU A 211 17.10 5.06 -18.79
CA GLU A 211 17.42 5.76 -17.54
C GLU A 211 16.46 5.40 -16.40
N VAL A 212 15.25 4.97 -16.71
CA VAL A 212 14.25 4.54 -15.72
C VAL A 212 14.62 3.19 -15.11
N SER A 213 15.37 2.37 -15.84
CA SER A 213 15.78 1.02 -15.42
C SER A 213 14.60 0.18 -14.93
N ALA A 214 13.47 0.25 -15.63
CA ALA A 214 12.27 -0.52 -15.30
C ALA A 214 12.55 -2.03 -15.41
N ARG A 215 12.00 -2.81 -14.48
CA ARG A 215 12.10 -4.28 -14.45
C ARG A 215 10.76 -4.87 -14.07
N TYR A 216 10.25 -5.73 -14.94
CA TYR A 216 9.02 -6.48 -14.76
C TYR A 216 9.34 -7.98 -14.70
N PRO A 217 8.47 -8.81 -14.09
CA PRO A 217 8.69 -10.25 -14.04
C PRO A 217 8.81 -10.91 -15.42
N ARG A 218 8.14 -10.35 -16.44
CA ARG A 218 8.26 -10.81 -17.84
C ARG A 218 8.54 -9.65 -18.80
N PRO A 219 9.23 -9.92 -19.93
CA PRO A 219 9.52 -8.90 -20.94
C PRO A 219 8.28 -8.32 -21.64
N ASP A 220 7.19 -9.08 -21.70
CA ASP A 220 5.95 -8.70 -22.37
C ASP A 220 4.85 -8.20 -21.42
N ASP A 221 5.19 -7.94 -20.15
CA ASP A 221 4.27 -7.37 -19.18
C ASP A 221 3.94 -5.90 -19.51
N ASP A 222 2.71 -5.48 -19.19
CA ASP A 222 2.29 -4.11 -19.41
C ASP A 222 2.98 -3.13 -18.45
N ALA A 223 3.56 -2.07 -19.01
CA ALA A 223 4.24 -1.03 -18.23
C ALA A 223 3.27 -0.08 -17.51
N PHE A 224 3.65 0.35 -16.32
CA PHE A 224 2.93 1.33 -15.50
C PHE A 224 3.90 2.15 -14.66
N GLY A 225 3.43 3.21 -14.00
CA GLY A 225 4.20 4.05 -13.10
C GLY A 225 3.37 4.39 -11.87
N ASN A 226 4.05 4.72 -10.77
CA ASN A 226 3.47 5.11 -9.49
C ASN A 226 2.38 4.11 -9.04
N PRO A 227 2.72 2.81 -8.89
CA PRO A 227 1.77 1.89 -8.32
C PRO A 227 1.46 2.30 -6.89
N ASP A 228 0.18 2.30 -6.57
CA ASP A 228 -0.38 2.71 -5.29
C ASP A 228 -1.22 1.55 -4.75
N GLY A 229 -2.52 1.53 -5.07
CA GLY A 229 -3.44 0.57 -4.47
C GLY A 229 -3.16 -0.90 -4.83
N LEU A 230 -3.20 -1.79 -3.86
CA LEU A 230 -3.06 -3.24 -4.05
C LEU A 230 -4.26 -4.02 -3.46
N HIS A 231 -4.74 -5.03 -4.18
CA HIS A 231 -5.76 -5.94 -3.66
C HIS A 231 -5.57 -7.37 -4.20
N PHE A 232 -5.60 -8.36 -3.32
CA PHE A 232 -5.69 -9.76 -3.74
C PHE A 232 -7.14 -10.22 -3.78
N ASP A 233 -7.54 -10.86 -4.89
CA ASP A 233 -8.79 -11.62 -4.92
C ASP A 233 -8.63 -13.03 -4.35
N SER A 234 -9.75 -13.74 -4.15
CA SER A 234 -9.74 -15.10 -3.57
C SER A 234 -9.07 -16.15 -4.45
N ALA A 235 -8.80 -15.87 -5.73
CA ALA A 235 -7.99 -16.72 -6.60
C ALA A 235 -6.51 -16.36 -6.59
N GLY A 236 -6.07 -15.35 -5.83
CA GLY A 236 -4.68 -14.95 -5.75
C GLY A 236 -4.21 -14.11 -6.93
N LEU A 237 -5.14 -13.50 -7.67
CA LEU A 237 -4.80 -12.42 -8.60
C LEU A 237 -4.51 -11.14 -7.82
N LEU A 238 -3.39 -10.49 -8.11
CA LEU A 238 -3.01 -9.21 -7.55
C LEU A 238 -3.50 -8.09 -8.46
N TRP A 239 -4.46 -7.31 -8.00
CA TRP A 239 -4.92 -6.09 -8.64
C TRP A 239 -4.02 -4.94 -8.25
N ILE A 240 -3.43 -4.27 -9.24
CA ILE A 240 -2.46 -3.17 -9.07
C ILE A 240 -3.09 -1.90 -9.62
N GLN A 241 -3.18 -0.87 -8.79
CA GLN A 241 -3.79 0.42 -9.10
C GLN A 241 -2.68 1.48 -9.16
N THR A 242 -2.85 2.54 -9.95
CA THR A 242 -1.80 3.55 -10.15
C THR A 242 -2.29 4.95 -9.86
N ASP A 243 -1.39 5.75 -9.28
CA ASP A 243 -1.57 7.18 -9.00
C ASP A 243 -0.36 8.01 -9.48
N MET A 244 -0.26 8.18 -10.79
CA MET A 244 0.55 9.24 -11.37
C MET A 244 -0.18 10.58 -11.24
N GLY A 245 0.44 11.55 -10.57
CA GLY A 245 -0.09 12.90 -10.48
C GLY A 245 -0.36 13.53 -11.85
N GLY A 246 -1.40 14.37 -11.93
CA GLY A 246 -1.91 14.91 -13.21
C GLY A 246 -0.90 15.73 -14.02
N GLN A 247 0.19 16.21 -13.39
CA GLN A 247 1.27 16.94 -14.05
C GLN A 247 2.30 16.04 -14.76
N ALA A 248 2.47 14.80 -14.29
CA ALA A 248 3.43 13.84 -14.84
C ALA A 248 2.78 12.94 -15.91
N MET A 249 1.48 12.69 -15.77
CA MET A 249 0.71 11.83 -16.66
C MET A 249 0.83 12.24 -18.14
N GLY A 250 1.29 11.31 -18.98
CA GLY A 250 1.44 11.54 -20.42
C GLY A 250 2.61 12.45 -20.82
N GLU A 251 3.46 12.85 -19.88
CA GLU A 251 4.57 13.77 -20.12
C GLU A 251 5.94 13.08 -19.93
N GLY A 252 6.99 13.62 -20.57
CA GLY A 252 8.37 13.15 -20.39
C GLY A 252 8.54 11.63 -20.50
N ALA A 253 9.20 11.03 -19.51
CA ALA A 253 9.43 9.59 -19.43
C ALA A 253 8.16 8.77 -19.09
N ALA A 254 7.06 9.43 -18.70
CA ALA A 254 5.76 8.79 -18.45
C ALA A 254 4.85 8.81 -19.69
N LYS A 255 5.28 9.41 -20.81
CA LYS A 255 4.45 9.63 -22.00
C LYS A 255 3.79 8.36 -22.54
N ALA A 256 4.52 7.25 -22.59
CA ALA A 256 4.00 5.99 -23.10
C ALA A 256 3.10 5.25 -22.11
N LEU A 257 3.11 5.63 -20.83
CA LEU A 257 2.31 4.99 -19.78
C LEU A 257 0.84 5.43 -19.83
N GLY A 258 0.55 6.60 -20.39
CA GLY A 258 -0.80 7.14 -20.54
C GLY A 258 -1.44 7.54 -19.21
N ASN A 259 -2.75 7.36 -19.11
CA ASN A 259 -3.49 7.65 -17.88
C ASN A 259 -3.25 6.58 -16.81
N ASN A 260 -3.67 6.89 -15.58
CA ASN A 260 -3.73 5.91 -14.50
C ASN A 260 -4.61 4.72 -14.86
N GLN A 261 -4.27 3.57 -14.29
CA GLN A 261 -4.71 2.28 -14.77
C GLN A 261 -4.92 1.29 -13.63
N LEU A 262 -5.69 0.25 -13.91
CA LEU A 262 -5.78 -0.95 -13.12
C LEU A 262 -5.13 -2.08 -13.92
N LEU A 263 -4.18 -2.78 -13.31
CA LEU A 263 -3.56 -3.98 -13.84
C LEU A 263 -3.94 -5.20 -12.99
N CYS A 264 -3.75 -6.37 -13.58
CA CYS A 264 -3.90 -7.65 -12.91
C CYS A 264 -2.61 -8.45 -13.11
N ALA A 265 -2.00 -8.85 -12.00
CA ALA A 265 -0.85 -9.73 -11.96
C ALA A 265 -1.25 -11.12 -11.45
N GLU A 266 -0.63 -12.15 -12.03
CA GLU A 266 -0.69 -13.52 -11.53
C GLU A 266 0.69 -13.86 -10.93
N PRO A 267 0.90 -13.73 -9.61
CA PRO A 267 2.24 -13.78 -9.03
C PRO A 267 2.99 -15.08 -9.28
N ALA A 268 2.26 -16.21 -9.35
CA ALA A 268 2.85 -17.53 -9.62
C ALA A 268 3.51 -17.60 -11.00
N SER A 269 2.94 -16.93 -12.00
CA SER A 269 3.50 -16.89 -13.35
C SER A 269 4.34 -15.63 -13.57
N GLY A 270 4.19 -14.61 -12.74
CA GLY A 270 4.80 -13.29 -12.85
C GLY A 270 4.08 -12.38 -13.86
N ARG A 271 3.15 -12.89 -14.66
CA ARG A 271 2.53 -12.11 -15.73
C ARG A 271 1.70 -10.95 -15.18
N ILE A 272 1.83 -9.78 -15.80
CA ILE A 272 1.07 -8.56 -15.50
C ILE A 272 0.41 -8.05 -16.78
N ARG A 273 -0.91 -7.86 -16.73
CA ARG A 273 -1.69 -7.30 -17.84
C ARG A 273 -2.50 -6.10 -17.38
N ARG A 274 -2.51 -5.06 -18.21
CA ARG A 274 -3.40 -3.91 -18.03
C ARG A 274 -4.84 -4.37 -18.24
N PHE A 275 -5.70 -4.08 -17.28
CA PHE A 275 -7.10 -4.49 -17.28
C PHE A 275 -8.05 -3.32 -17.59
N MET A 276 -7.76 -2.13 -17.04
CA MET A 276 -8.56 -0.92 -17.24
C MET A 276 -7.65 0.32 -17.27
N VAL A 277 -8.06 1.34 -18.02
CA VAL A 277 -7.45 2.69 -18.00
C VAL A 277 -8.52 3.68 -17.55
N GLY A 278 -8.16 4.54 -16.61
CA GLY A 278 -9.03 5.58 -16.07
C GLY A 278 -9.18 6.79 -17.00
N PRO A 279 -10.18 7.66 -16.75
CA PRO A 279 -10.32 8.93 -17.46
C PRO A 279 -9.16 9.89 -17.18
N SER A 280 -9.10 11.00 -17.93
CA SER A 280 -8.05 12.01 -17.76
C SER A 280 -8.02 12.59 -16.34
N GLY A 281 -6.81 12.73 -15.80
CA GLY A 281 -6.56 13.39 -14.53
C GLY A 281 -7.10 12.65 -13.30
N CYS A 282 -7.55 11.40 -13.44
CA CYS A 282 -7.90 10.58 -12.28
C CYS A 282 -6.69 9.82 -11.77
N GLU A 283 -6.76 9.38 -10.53
CA GLU A 283 -6.12 8.15 -10.09
C GLU A 283 -7.12 6.99 -10.14
N VAL A 284 -6.60 5.77 -10.23
CA VAL A 284 -7.39 4.57 -10.00
C VAL A 284 -7.03 4.07 -8.62
N THR A 285 -8.01 3.89 -7.73
CA THR A 285 -7.76 3.54 -6.32
C THR A 285 -8.94 2.80 -5.71
N GLY A 286 -8.76 2.20 -4.54
CA GLY A 286 -9.76 1.40 -3.83
C GLY A 286 -10.52 0.38 -4.69
N CYS A 287 -10.00 -0.85 -4.80
CA CYS A 287 -10.69 -1.93 -5.48
C CYS A 287 -10.97 -3.13 -4.57
N VAL A 288 -12.07 -3.83 -4.87
CA VAL A 288 -12.47 -5.07 -4.20
C VAL A 288 -13.24 -5.98 -5.14
N VAL A 289 -12.91 -7.27 -5.13
CA VAL A 289 -13.62 -8.30 -5.89
C VAL A 289 -14.68 -8.94 -5.00
N THR A 290 -15.90 -9.13 -5.51
CA THR A 290 -16.97 -9.83 -4.78
C THR A 290 -16.58 -11.27 -4.44
N PRO A 291 -17.16 -11.89 -3.38
CA PRO A 291 -16.81 -13.27 -3.01
C PRO A 291 -16.99 -14.31 -4.13
N ASP A 292 -18.00 -14.13 -4.99
CA ASP A 292 -18.25 -14.97 -6.17
C ASP A 292 -17.35 -14.63 -7.38
N ARG A 293 -16.53 -13.58 -7.25
CA ARG A 293 -15.62 -13.01 -8.23
C ARG A 293 -16.27 -12.54 -9.54
N ARG A 294 -17.57 -12.26 -9.55
CA ARG A 294 -18.29 -11.82 -10.77
C ARG A 294 -18.41 -10.31 -10.90
N THR A 295 -18.12 -9.55 -9.84
CA THR A 295 -18.07 -8.09 -9.89
C THR A 295 -16.79 -7.60 -9.24
N LEU A 296 -16.08 -6.71 -9.94
CA LEU A 296 -14.98 -5.91 -9.39
C LEU A 296 -15.49 -4.49 -9.18
N PHE A 297 -15.44 -4.01 -7.95
CA PHE A 297 -15.63 -2.58 -7.66
C PHE A 297 -14.28 -1.89 -7.66
N VAL A 298 -14.19 -0.73 -8.29
CA VAL A 298 -12.96 0.10 -8.33
C VAL A 298 -13.35 1.57 -8.31
N ASN A 299 -12.61 2.40 -7.59
CA ASN A 299 -12.85 3.84 -7.53
C ASN A 299 -12.03 4.58 -8.59
N ILE A 300 -12.68 5.58 -9.19
CA ILE A 300 -12.05 6.61 -10.00
C ILE A 300 -12.04 7.88 -9.16
N GLN A 301 -10.87 8.29 -8.69
CA GLN A 301 -10.72 9.42 -7.80
C GLN A 301 -10.26 10.67 -8.56
N HIS A 302 -10.75 11.84 -8.13
CA HIS A 302 -10.48 13.17 -8.68
C HIS A 302 -10.35 13.30 -10.23
N PRO A 303 -11.24 12.71 -11.06
CA PRO A 303 -11.15 12.88 -12.51
C PRO A 303 -11.14 14.36 -12.87
N GLY A 304 -10.24 14.77 -13.76
CA GLY A 304 -10.08 16.16 -14.16
C GLY A 304 -8.93 16.90 -13.49
N GLU A 305 -8.22 16.28 -12.54
CA GLU A 305 -7.05 16.91 -11.92
C GLU A 305 -5.94 17.16 -12.94
N ARG A 306 -5.39 18.37 -12.91
CA ARG A 306 -4.20 18.75 -13.69
C ARG A 306 -3.05 19.22 -12.80
N ARG A 307 -3.36 19.65 -11.58
CA ARG A 307 -2.40 20.09 -10.57
C ARG A 307 -2.91 19.73 -9.19
N ASP A 308 -1.98 19.29 -8.37
CA ASP A 308 -2.20 18.82 -7.00
C ASP A 308 -2.73 19.95 -6.08
N ASP A 309 -2.45 21.22 -6.41
CA ASP A 309 -2.94 22.39 -5.69
C ASP A 309 -4.40 22.79 -6.03
N GLY A 310 -5.06 22.01 -6.90
CA GLY A 310 -6.40 22.27 -7.38
C GLY A 310 -6.51 23.44 -8.36
N THR A 311 -5.38 24.02 -8.79
CA THR A 311 -5.38 25.10 -9.78
C THR A 311 -5.38 24.57 -11.21
N GLY A 312 -5.96 25.34 -12.13
CA GLY A 312 -5.99 25.02 -13.55
C GLY A 312 -7.37 24.61 -14.05
N THR A 313 -7.46 24.45 -15.37
CA THR A 313 -8.71 24.03 -16.02
C THR A 313 -8.80 22.51 -15.95
N LEU A 314 -9.95 22.02 -15.46
CA LEU A 314 -10.25 20.59 -15.39
C LEU A 314 -10.14 19.94 -16.77
N ASN A 315 -9.38 18.85 -16.88
CA ASN A 315 -9.14 18.16 -18.15
C ASN A 315 -10.11 16.98 -18.40
N SER A 316 -11.17 16.86 -17.60
CA SER A 316 -12.16 15.80 -17.68
C SER A 316 -13.59 16.33 -17.56
N ALA A 317 -14.53 15.51 -18.01
CA ALA A 317 -15.97 15.67 -17.80
C ALA A 317 -16.62 14.32 -17.38
N TRP A 318 -15.81 13.34 -17.02
CA TRP A 318 -16.27 12.01 -16.60
C TRP A 318 -17.00 12.11 -15.24
N PRO A 319 -18.11 11.36 -15.02
CA PRO A 319 -18.66 10.33 -15.90
C PRO A 319 -19.72 10.81 -16.91
N ASP A 320 -20.19 12.05 -16.78
CA ASP A 320 -21.44 12.51 -17.40
C ASP A 320 -21.24 13.29 -18.73
N GLY A 321 -20.00 13.50 -19.17
CA GLY A 321 -19.67 14.25 -20.39
C GLY A 321 -18.46 13.72 -21.15
N HIS A 322 -18.29 14.21 -22.38
CA HIS A 322 -17.28 13.72 -23.34
C HIS A 322 -16.25 14.79 -23.77
N LEU A 323 -16.57 16.08 -23.59
CA LEU A 323 -15.62 17.17 -23.81
C LEU A 323 -15.08 17.67 -22.46
N PRO A 324 -13.76 17.87 -22.28
CA PRO A 324 -13.20 18.42 -21.04
C PRO A 324 -13.93 19.68 -20.57
N ALA A 325 -14.22 19.76 -19.27
CA ALA A 325 -14.95 20.87 -18.63
C ALA A 325 -16.37 21.16 -19.15
N SER A 326 -16.94 20.33 -20.05
CA SER A 326 -18.34 20.49 -20.50
C SER A 326 -19.37 20.24 -19.40
N VAL A 327 -19.03 19.36 -18.45
CA VAL A 327 -19.72 19.17 -17.17
C VAL A 327 -18.67 19.01 -16.07
N ARG A 328 -19.08 19.23 -14.81
CA ARG A 328 -18.20 19.04 -13.66
C ARG A 328 -17.89 17.54 -13.50
N PRO A 329 -16.61 17.13 -13.54
CA PRO A 329 -16.23 15.75 -13.33
C PRO A 329 -16.44 15.34 -11.86
N ARG A 330 -16.67 14.05 -11.63
CA ARG A 330 -17.06 13.51 -10.33
C ARG A 330 -16.34 12.19 -10.07
N SER A 331 -15.76 12.03 -8.88
CA SER A 331 -15.31 10.72 -8.43
C SER A 331 -16.48 9.74 -8.35
N ALA A 332 -16.23 8.48 -8.69
CA ALA A 332 -17.25 7.45 -8.56
C ALA A 332 -16.62 6.05 -8.43
N THR A 333 -17.36 5.17 -7.76
CA THR A 333 -17.11 3.73 -7.78
C THR A 333 -17.77 3.13 -9.01
N VAL A 334 -17.01 2.39 -9.82
CA VAL A 334 -17.54 1.65 -10.97
C VAL A 334 -17.64 0.16 -10.63
N ALA A 335 -18.69 -0.49 -11.16
CA ALA A 335 -18.88 -1.94 -11.07
C ALA A 335 -18.50 -2.59 -12.41
N VAL A 336 -17.38 -3.29 -12.44
CA VAL A 336 -16.89 -4.00 -13.62
C VAL A 336 -17.40 -5.43 -13.59
N ARG A 337 -18.08 -5.84 -14.66
CA ARG A 337 -18.65 -7.18 -14.84
C ARG A 337 -18.39 -7.67 -16.26
N ARG A 338 -18.19 -8.97 -16.41
CA ARG A 338 -18.19 -9.58 -17.73
C ARG A 338 -19.61 -9.63 -18.30
N ARG A 339 -19.73 -9.40 -19.61
CA ARG A 339 -21.02 -9.43 -20.32
C ARG A 339 -21.65 -10.84 -20.35
N ASP A 340 -20.83 -11.89 -20.31
CA ASP A 340 -21.27 -13.28 -20.21
C ASP A 340 -21.54 -13.73 -18.76
N GLY A 341 -21.44 -12.80 -17.80
CA GLY A 341 -21.63 -13.07 -16.37
C GLY A 341 -20.50 -13.86 -15.72
N GLY A 342 -19.42 -14.19 -16.42
CA GLY A 342 -18.30 -14.98 -15.89
C GLY A 342 -17.49 -14.28 -14.80
N ILE A 343 -16.46 -14.98 -14.31
CA ILE A 343 -15.54 -14.48 -13.29
C ILE A 343 -14.64 -13.39 -13.88
N VAL A 344 -14.47 -12.28 -13.16
CA VAL A 344 -13.58 -11.18 -13.56
C VAL A 344 -12.12 -11.64 -13.50
N GLY A 345 -11.34 -11.31 -14.53
CA GLY A 345 -9.91 -11.66 -14.60
C GLY A 345 -9.61 -13.08 -15.10
N THR A 346 -10.60 -13.81 -15.63
CA THR A 346 -10.43 -15.16 -16.22
C THR A 346 -10.86 -15.24 -17.67
#